data_AF-A0A811Q9U2-F1
#
_entry.id   AF-A0A811Q9U2-F1
#
_cell.length_a   1.000
_cell.length_b   1.000
_cell.length_c   1.000
_cell.angle_alpha   90.00
_cell.angle_beta   90.00
_cell.angle_gamma   90.00
#
_symmetry.space_group_name_H-M   'P 1'
#
loop_
_entity.id
_entity.type
_entity.pdbx_description
1 polymer ?
#
loop_
_entity_poly.entity_id
_entity_poly.type
_entity_poly.pdbx_seq_one_letter_code
_entity_poly.pdbx_strand_id
1 'polypeptide(L)' 'MDAVDERLSADLENELHDMRDDCSYKRKMDYAAALLSLGVSCTLELPSSRMPAESVFKELLAIKDSLLKEHRT' A
#
# COMPACT_ATOMS: atom_id res chain seq x y z
N MET A 1 15.94 13.20 4.26
CA MET A 1 14.59 13.75 4.50
C MET A 1 13.71 12.57 4.82
N ASP A 2 13.42 12.40 6.11
CA ASP A 2 12.45 11.41 6.57
C ASP A 2 11.12 12.17 6.69
N ALA A 3 10.40 12.26 5.58
CA ALA A 3 9.10 12.93 5.53
C ALA A 3 8.04 11.88 5.88
N VAL A 4 8.04 11.46 7.15
CA VAL A 4 6.92 10.70 7.69
C VAL A 4 5.77 11.69 7.85
N ASP A 5 4.70 11.51 7.08
CA ASP A 5 3.49 12.31 7.22
C ASP A 5 2.84 11.98 8.56
N GLU A 6 3.08 12.80 9.58
CA GLU A 6 2.60 12.61 10.95
C GLU A 6 1.08 12.46 11.02
N ARG A 7 0.33 13.07 10.08
CA ARG A 7 -1.13 12.93 10.03
C ARG A 7 -1.53 11.55 9.54
N LEU A 8 -0.85 11.06 8.51
CA LEU A 8 -1.03 9.69 8.02
C LEU A 8 -0.64 8.66 9.08
N SER A 9 0.42 8.94 9.86
CA SER A 9 0.82 8.10 10.98
C SER A 9 -0.23 8.06 12.08
N ALA A 10 -0.77 9.20 12.48
CA ALA A 10 -1.80 9.28 13.51
C ALA A 10 -3.12 8.61 13.07
N ASP A 11 -3.53 8.80 11.81
CA ASP A 11 -4.74 8.16 11.27
C ASP A 11 -4.57 6.62 11.23
N LEU A 12 -3.38 6.13 10.84
CA LEU A 12 -3.06 4.71 10.86
C LEU A 12 -3.03 4.14 12.29
N GLU A 13 -2.48 4.88 13.25
CA GLU A 13 -2.38 4.49 14.66
C GLU A 13 -3.75 4.48 15.38
N ASN A 14 -4.68 5.33 14.91
CA ASN A 14 -6.06 5.35 15.40
C ASN A 14 -6.90 4.20 14.80
N GLU A 15 -6.75 3.89 13.51
CA GLU A 15 -7.36 2.69 12.89
C GLU A 15 -6.85 1.38 13.53
N LEU A 16 -5.59 1.40 13.98
CA LEU A 16 -4.91 0.35 14.72
C LEU A 16 -5.56 0.04 16.07
N HIS A 17 -5.94 1.07 16.82
CA HIS A 17 -6.54 0.91 18.14
C HIS A 17 -7.94 0.29 18.09
N ASP A 18 -8.66 0.45 16.97
CA ASP A 18 -10.01 -0.09 16.78
C ASP A 18 -10.04 -1.55 16.29
N MET A 19 -8.93 -2.10 15.78
CA MET A 19 -8.89 -3.45 15.21
C MET A 19 -8.13 -4.46 16.09
N ARG A 20 -8.88 -5.33 16.77
CA ARG A 20 -8.43 -6.40 17.69
C ARG A 20 -7.67 -7.58 17.02
N ASP A 21 -7.35 -7.52 15.73
CA ASP A 21 -6.71 -8.65 15.00
C ASP A 21 -5.36 -8.25 14.38
N ASP A 22 -4.27 -8.57 15.09
CA ASP A 22 -2.86 -8.34 14.68
C ASP A 22 -2.57 -8.87 13.25
N CYS A 23 -3.24 -9.95 12.85
CA CYS A 23 -3.09 -10.54 11.52
C CYS A 23 -3.72 -9.69 10.40
N SER A 24 -4.80 -8.95 10.67
CA SER A 24 -5.41 -8.03 9.71
C SER A 24 -4.58 -6.75 9.58
N TYR A 25 -4.06 -6.23 10.69
CA TYR A 25 -3.20 -5.04 10.67
C TYR A 25 -1.92 -5.24 9.86
N LYS A 26 -1.20 -6.34 10.11
CA LYS A 26 0.02 -6.66 9.37
C LYS A 26 -0.23 -6.69 7.85
N ARG A 27 -1.35 -7.29 7.42
CA ARG A 27 -1.74 -7.34 6.01
C ARG A 27 -2.07 -5.97 5.43
N LYS A 28 -2.84 -5.13 6.16
CA LYS A 28 -3.08 -3.73 5.76
C LYS A 28 -1.78 -2.96 5.53
N MET A 29 -0.82 -3.12 6.43
CA MET A 29 0.53 -2.54 6.29
C MET A 29 1.27 -3.09 5.07
N ASP A 30 1.23 -4.40 4.83
CA ASP A 30 1.86 -5.02 3.66
C ASP A 30 1.27 -4.47 2.35
N TYR A 31 -0.05 -4.25 2.28
CA TYR A 31 -0.68 -3.59 1.12
C TYR A 31 -0.25 -2.12 0.97
N ALA A 32 -0.17 -1.36 2.06
CA ALA A 32 0.32 0.01 2.02
C ALA A 32 1.78 0.09 1.54
N ALA A 33 2.64 -0.80 2.03
CA ALA A 33 4.03 -0.91 1.58
C ALA A 33 4.14 -1.27 0.09
N ALA A 34 3.27 -2.17 -0.40
CA ALA A 34 3.20 -2.53 -1.82
C ALA A 34 2.77 -1.33 -2.69
N LEU A 35 1.74 -0.59 -2.26
CA LEU A 35 1.28 0.62 -2.95
C LEU A 35 2.36 1.70 -3.01
N LEU A 36 3.06 1.94 -1.90
CA LEU A 36 4.17 2.89 -1.87
C LEU A 36 5.30 2.47 -2.81
N SER A 37 5.68 1.19 -2.79
CA SER A 37 6.71 0.65 -3.68
C SER A 37 6.34 0.80 -5.16
N LEU A 38 5.06 0.61 -5.48
CA LEU A 38 4.52 0.84 -6.82
C LEU A 38 4.58 2.33 -7.21
N GLY A 39 4.20 3.22 -6.29
CA GLY A 39 4.31 4.68 -6.47
C GLY A 39 5.75 5.11 -6.74
N VAL A 40 6.71 4.63 -5.95
CA VAL A 40 8.15 4.89 -6.14
C VAL A 40 8.62 4.43 -7.52
N SER A 41 8.17 3.26 -7.97
CA SER A 41 8.51 2.72 -9.29
C SER A 41 7.97 3.58 -10.44
N CYS A 42 6.91 4.37 -10.21
CA CYS A 42 6.36 5.31 -11.18
C CYS A 42 7.10 6.66 -11.18
N THR A 43 7.74 7.03 -10.06
CA THR A 43 8.40 8.34 -9.87
C THR A 43 9.91 8.31 -10.08
N LEU A 44 10.47 7.20 -10.59
CA LEU A 44 11.90 7.11 -10.92
C LEU A 44 12.31 8.21 -11.90
N GLU A 45 13.49 8.82 -11.67
CA GLU A 45 13.95 9.97 -12.45
C GLU A 45 14.00 9.68 -13.96
N LEU A 46 14.63 8.56 -14.32
CA LEU A 46 14.74 8.11 -15.71
C LEU A 46 13.43 7.50 -16.20
N PRO A 47 12.84 8.00 -17.32
CA PRO A 47 11.62 7.43 -17.90
C PRO A 47 11.72 5.95 -18.24
N SER A 48 12.88 5.50 -18.72
CA SER A 48 13.13 4.09 -19.07
C SER A 48 13.19 3.16 -17.87
N SER A 49 13.45 3.70 -16.67
CA SER A 49 13.50 2.92 -15.43
C SER A 49 12.14 2.80 -14.77
N ARG A 50 11.16 3.65 -15.16
CA ARG A 50 9.81 3.60 -14.59
C ARG A 50 9.11 2.32 -15.00
N MET A 51 8.28 1.81 -14.09
CA MET A 51 7.45 0.66 -14.38
C MET A 51 6.49 0.98 -15.55
N PRO A 52 6.33 0.08 -16.55
CA PRO A 52 5.34 0.26 -17.60
C PRO A 52 3.93 0.38 -17.02
N ALA A 53 3.10 1.25 -17.61
CA ALA A 53 1.74 1.47 -17.13
C ALA A 53 0.91 0.18 -17.04
N GLU A 54 1.05 -0.71 -18.02
CA GLU A 54 0.39 -2.02 -18.01
C GLU A 54 0.75 -2.85 -16.76
N SER A 55 2.03 -2.87 -16.38
CA SER A 55 2.48 -3.55 -15.16
C SER A 55 1.92 -2.88 -13.90
N VAL A 56 1.84 -1.54 -13.88
CA VAL A 56 1.21 -0.80 -12.76
C VAL A 56 -0.25 -1.20 -12.60
N PHE A 57 -1.02 -1.27 -13.67
CA PHE A 57 -2.42 -1.70 -13.62
C PHE A 57 -2.57 -3.14 -13.11
N LYS A 58 -1.68 -4.05 -13.52
CA LYS A 58 -1.67 -5.44 -13.05
C LYS A 58 -1.43 -5.53 -11.53
N GLU A 59 -0.45 -4.80 -11.02
CA GLU A 59 -0.14 -4.75 -9.58
C GLU A 59 -1.30 -4.15 -8.77
N LEU A 60 -1.88 -3.03 -9.23
CA LEU A 60 -3.04 -2.43 -8.57
C LEU A 60 -4.25 -3.38 -8.53
N LEU A 61 -4.50 -4.11 -9.62
CA LEU A 61 -5.56 -5.12 -9.66
C LEU A 61 -5.30 -6.25 -8.67
N ALA A 62 -4.06 -6.75 -8.58
CA ALA A 62 -3.69 -7.81 -7.66
C ALA A 62 -3.86 -7.39 -6.19
N ILE A 63 -3.45 -6.17 -5.83
CA ILE A 63 -3.63 -5.60 -4.48
C ILE A 63 -5.12 -5.49 -4.15
N LYS A 64 -5.92 -4.91 -5.06
CA LYS A 64 -7.37 -4.77 -4.89
C LYS A 64 -8.06 -6.13 -4.72
N ASP A 65 -7.72 -7.11 -5.55
CA ASP A 65 -8.34 -8.44 -5.49
C ASP A 65 -7.97 -9.19 -4.21
N SER A 66 -6.77 -8.97 -3.68
CA SER A 66 -6.32 -9.54 -2.40
C SER A 66 -7.06 -8.92 -1.21
N LEU A 67 -7.24 -7.60 -1.21
CA LEU A 67 -8.07 -6.88 -0.22
C LEU A 67 -9.54 -7.34 -0.25
N LEU A 68 -10.12 -7.50 -1.45
CA LEU A 68 -11.52 -7.92 -1.59
C LEU A 68 -11.77 -9.37 -1.17
N LYS A 69 -10.79 -10.26 -1.31
CA LYS A 69 -10.88 -11.65 -0.83
C LYS A 69 -10.94 -11.70 0.71
N GLU A 70 -10.27 -10.78 1.38
CA GLU A 70 -10.24 -10.69 2.84
C GLU A 70 -11.56 -10.21 3.45
N HIS A 71 -12.29 -9.31 2.78
CA HIS A 71 -13.60 -8.83 3.24
C HIS A 71 -14.76 -9.80 3.03
N ARG A 72 -14.54 -10.93 2.34
CA ARG A 72 -15.56 -11.96 2.08
C ARG A 72 -15.56 -13.12 3.07
N THR A 73 -14.57 -13.20 3.95
CA THR A 73 -14.45 -14.19 5.04
C THR A 73 -14.86 -13.58 6.36
#